data_AF-A0A1D3RN81-F1
#
_entry.id   AF-A0A1D3RN81-F1
#
_cell.length_a   1.000
_cell.length_b   1.000
_cell.length_c   1.000
_cell.angle_alpha   90.00
_cell.angle_beta   90.00
_cell.angle_gamma   90.00
#
_symmetry.space_group_name_H-M   'P 1'
#
loop_
_entity.id
_entity.type
_entity.pdbx_description
1 polymer ?
#
loop_
_entity_poly.entity_id
_entity_poly.type
_entity_poly.pdbx_seq_one_letter_code
_entity_poly.pdbx_strand_id
1 'polypeptide(L)' 'MARLAQATITGIETAHMIRKGQLSEENMPAYKQFMALAG' A
#
# COMPACT_ATOMS: atom_id res chain seq x y z
N MET A 1 -13.90 3.45 16.43
CA MET A 1 -14.03 2.25 15.57
C MET A 1 -13.93 2.57 14.08
N ALA A 2 -14.55 3.64 13.56
CA ALA A 2 -14.50 3.99 12.13
C ALA A 2 -13.08 4.24 11.55
N ARG A 3 -12.18 4.88 12.30
CA ARG A 3 -10.80 5.18 11.85
C ARG A 3 -9.96 3.93 11.58
N LEU A 4 -10.16 2.87 12.36
CA LEU A 4 -9.44 1.59 12.18
C LEU A 4 -9.92 0.90 10.89
N ALA A 5 -11.23 0.84 10.69
CA ALA A 5 -11.81 0.26 9.47
C ALA A 5 -11.31 0.99 8.21
N GLN A 6 -11.28 2.33 8.22
CA GLN A 6 -10.77 3.10 7.09
C GLN A 6 -9.28 2.83 6.83
N ALA A 7 -8.45 2.83 7.87
CA ALA A 7 -7.03 2.53 7.75
C ALA A 7 -6.78 1.10 7.22
N THR A 8 -7.58 0.13 7.65
CA THR A 8 -7.53 -1.25 7.15
C THR A 8 -7.88 -1.32 5.66
N ILE A 9 -8.96 -0.68 5.22
CA ILE A 9 -9.38 -0.67 3.81
C ILE A 9 -8.30 -0.01 2.95
N THR A 10 -7.82 1.16 3.35
CA THR A 10 -6.76 1.88 2.63
C THR A 10 -5.46 1.07 2.55
N GLY A 11 -5.10 0.34 3.61
CA GLY A 11 -3.94 -0.57 3.59
C GLY A 11 -4.11 -1.71 2.59
N ILE A 12 -5.29 -2.32 2.51
CA ILE A 12 -5.60 -3.40 1.56
C ILE A 12 -5.53 -2.90 0.12
N GLU A 13 -6.15 -1.75 -0.16
CA GLU A 13 -6.14 -1.14 -1.50
C GLU A 13 -4.73 -0.79 -1.94
N THR A 14 -3.93 -0.21 -1.04
CA THR A 14 -2.53 0.14 -1.29
C THR A 14 -1.69 -1.08 -1.64
N ALA A 15 -1.81 -2.16 -0.86
CA ALA A 15 -1.12 -3.42 -1.14
C ALA A 15 -1.54 -4.02 -2.50
N HIS A 16 -2.82 -3.89 -2.85
CA HIS A 16 -3.34 -4.34 -4.14
C HIS A 16 -2.78 -3.53 -5.32
N MET A 17 -2.67 -2.20 -5.17
CA MET A 17 -2.09 -1.33 -6.19
C MET A 17 -0.59 -1.60 -6.41
N ILE A 18 0.18 -1.84 -5.33
CA ILE A 18 1.59 -2.27 -5.38
C ILE A 18 1.74 -3.58 -6.15
N ARG A 19 0.92 -4.60 -5.84
CA ARG A 19 0.97 -5.89 -6.54
C ARG A 19 0.71 -5.77 -8.05
N LYS A 20 -0.05 -4.76 -8.46
CA LYS A 20 -0.34 -4.46 -9.87
C LYS A 20 0.69 -3.52 -10.52
N GLY A 21 1.73 -3.08 -9.81
CA GLY A 21 2.74 -2.15 -10.32
C GLY A 21 2.22 -0.72 -10.52
N GLN A 22 1.11 -0.34 -9.88
CA GLN A 22 0.46 0.96 -10.12
C GLN A 22 1.07 2.12 -9.31
N LEU A 23 1.90 1.82 -8.30
CA LEU A 23 2.40 2.80 -7.33
C LEU A 23 3.92 3.01 -7.37
N SER A 24 4.69 2.27 -8.18
CA SER A 24 6.16 2.32 -8.10
C SER A 24 6.84 1.82 -9.38
N GLU A 25 8.06 2.31 -9.58
CA GLU A 25 9.03 1.81 -10.54
C GLU A 25 9.29 0.31 -10.39
N GLU A 26 9.52 -0.34 -11.54
CA GLU A 26 9.46 -1.77 -11.83
C GLU A 26 10.40 -2.68 -11.01
N ASN A 27 11.21 -2.13 -10.10
CA ASN A 27 12.31 -2.85 -9.43
C ASN A 27 12.35 -2.74 -7.90
N MET A 28 11.38 -2.09 -7.24
CA MET A 28 11.34 -2.05 -5.77
C MET A 28 10.52 -3.22 -5.21
N PRO A 29 11.00 -3.99 -4.21
CA PRO A 29 10.19 -5.00 -3.54
C PRO A 29 8.91 -4.41 -2.91
N ALA A 30 7.78 -5.10 -3.06
CA ALA A 30 6.46 -4.63 -2.63
C ALA A 30 6.39 -4.14 -1.17
N TYR A 31 7.08 -4.81 -0.24
CA TYR A 31 7.10 -4.40 1.17
C TYR A 31 7.81 -3.06 1.38
N LYS A 32 8.86 -2.75 0.59
CA LYS A 32 9.56 -1.47 0.67
C LYS A 32 8.69 -0.35 0.11
N GLN A 33 7.97 -0.62 -0.98
CA GLN A 33 6.99 0.32 -1.55
C GLN A 33 5.89 0.64 -0.54
N PHE A 34 5.37 -0.38 0.16
CA PHE A 34 4.33 -0.18 1.18
C PHE A 34 4.84 0.66 2.35
N MET A 35 6.07 0.41 2.82
CA MET A 35 6.68 1.18 3.91
C MET A 35 6.96 2.63 3.51
N ALA A 36 7.29 2.90 2.24
CA ALA A 36 7.49 4.26 1.74
C ALA A 36 6.21 5.11 1.75
N LEU A 37 5.03 4.49 1.81
CA LEU A 37 3.73 5.15 1.87
C LEU A 37 3.24 5.42 3.30
N ALA A 38 3.89 4.85 4.30
CA ALA A 38 3.48 4.92 5.71
C ALA A 38 4.00 6.20 6.44
N GLY A 39 4.21 7.30 5.69
CA GLY A 39 4.66 8.59 6.22
C GLY A 39 3.69 9.24 7.19
#